data_AF-A0A9X4XAS4-F1
#
_entry.id   AF-A0A9X4XAS4-F1
#
_cell.length_a   1.000
_cell.length_b   1.000
_cell.length_c   1.000
_cell.angle_alpha   90.00
_cell.angle_beta   90.00
_cell.angle_gamma   90.00
#
_symmetry.space_group_name_H-M   'P 1'
#
loop_
_entity.id
_entity.type
_entity.pdbx_description
1 polymer ?
#
loop_
_entity_poly.entity_id
_entity_poly.type
_entity_poly.pdbx_seq_one_letter_code
_entity_poly.pdbx_strand_id
1 'polypeptide(L)'
;MAVYRQVYITFWQDEFILELTPEEKYFYLYLMTNSKTSQCGIYQLPIKVMEMELGYNRDTIIKLIERFEQYGKIAYDESTKEVALVNWLKFNPINNINIQKCVEKELQGIKSNFLKEKYNPLISPLQPPCKKKEKEKTKEKEKTDKKKNKKKPANADFISLFSSYTTNENLIEALSSFVEMRVLIKKKPTERAMKMILNKLDKLTHSDEEKVLILEQSILKNWTDVYELKNQQRGNMNARPITTNGNYDSSGLELL
;
A
#
# COMPACT_ATOMS: atom_id res chain seq x y z
N MET A 1 -3.89 12.75 6.89
CA MET A 1 -2.55 13.37 7.02
C MET A 1 -1.65 12.39 7.75
N ALA A 2 -0.34 12.35 7.47
CA ALA A 2 0.57 11.48 8.20
C ALA A 2 0.68 11.95 9.66
N VAL A 3 0.46 11.05 10.62
CA VAL A 3 0.59 11.36 12.06
C VAL A 3 2.07 11.33 12.49
N TYR A 4 2.92 10.70 11.68
CA TYR A 4 4.32 10.46 11.99
C TYR A 4 5.19 10.51 10.74
N ARG A 5 6.42 11.03 10.88
CA ARG A 5 7.45 11.10 9.84
C ARG A 5 8.75 10.50 10.37
N GLN A 6 9.35 9.62 9.58
CA GLN A 6 10.61 8.95 9.92
C GLN A 6 11.78 9.75 9.37
N VAL A 7 12.82 9.89 10.18
CA VAL A 7 14.13 10.39 9.75
C VAL A 7 15.14 9.31 10.13
N TYR A 8 15.98 8.90 9.19
CA TYR A 8 17.01 7.89 9.46
C TYR A 8 18.04 8.45 10.45
N ILE A 9 18.50 7.62 11.39
CA ILE A 9 19.54 8.00 12.35
C ILE A 9 20.86 8.41 11.66
N THR A 10 21.11 7.88 10.47
CA THR A 10 22.27 8.23 9.63
C THR A 10 22.23 9.66 9.12
N PHE A 11 21.10 10.36 9.26
CA PHE A 11 20.99 11.79 8.97
C PHE A 11 22.10 12.61 9.64
N TRP A 12 22.40 12.31 10.91
CA TRP A 12 23.43 13.03 11.67
C TRP A 12 24.88 12.67 11.28
N GLN A 13 25.05 11.63 10.46
CA GLN A 13 26.35 11.15 9.97
C GLN A 13 26.56 11.48 8.48
N ASP A 14 25.57 12.10 7.83
CA ASP A 14 25.66 12.50 6.44
C ASP A 14 26.66 13.65 6.28
N GLU A 15 27.59 13.51 5.32
CA GLU A 15 28.69 14.46 5.11
C GLU A 15 28.19 15.89 4.89
N PHE A 16 27.15 16.06 4.07
CA PHE A 16 26.54 17.37 3.85
C PHE A 16 25.92 17.91 5.14
N ILE A 17 25.22 17.07 5.92
CA ILE A 17 24.64 17.50 7.19
C ILE A 17 25.73 17.91 8.18
N LEU A 18 26.87 17.22 8.24
CA LEU A 18 27.95 17.56 9.17
C LEU A 18 28.47 18.99 8.95
N GLU A 19 28.59 19.42 7.69
CA GLU A 19 29.07 20.75 7.29
C GLU A 19 28.09 21.90 7.59
N LEU A 20 26.79 21.59 7.76
CA LEU A 20 25.78 22.61 8.04
C LEU A 20 25.92 23.22 9.44
N THR A 21 25.58 24.50 9.52
CA THR A 21 25.41 25.20 10.81
C THR A 21 24.23 24.60 11.60
N PRO A 22 24.18 24.78 12.94
CA PRO A 22 23.04 24.31 13.74
C PRO A 22 21.69 24.85 13.26
N GLU A 23 21.66 26.10 12.80
CA GLU A 23 20.46 26.74 12.25
C GLU A 23 20.00 26.06 10.95
N GLU A 24 20.91 25.78 10.04
CA GLU A 24 20.62 25.07 8.79
C GLU A 24 20.18 23.63 9.04
N LYS A 25 20.80 22.93 10.00
CA LYS A 25 20.38 21.58 10.43
C LYS A 25 18.94 21.59 10.92
N TYR A 26 18.60 22.55 11.78
CA TYR A 26 17.25 22.69 12.31
C TYR A 26 16.25 23.02 11.20
N PHE A 27 16.59 23.96 10.32
CA PHE A 27 15.74 24.33 9.18
C PHE A 27 15.48 23.14 8.25
N TYR A 28 16.51 22.37 7.89
CA TYR A 28 16.35 21.23 7.01
C TYR A 28 15.53 20.12 7.66
N LEU A 29 15.79 19.83 8.93
CA LEU A 29 15.01 18.86 9.69
C LEU A 29 13.52 19.26 9.73
N TYR A 30 13.24 20.53 10.01
CA TYR A 30 11.90 21.10 9.97
C TYR A 30 11.21 20.91 8.61
N LEU A 31 11.91 21.16 7.50
CA LEU A 31 11.34 20.92 6.16
C LEU A 31 11.00 19.45 5.93
N MET A 32 11.70 18.50 6.55
CA MET A 32 11.41 17.07 6.40
C MET A 32 10.32 16.55 7.34
N THR A 33 10.05 17.23 8.47
CA THR A 33 9.20 16.68 9.54
C THR A 33 8.00 17.53 9.92
N ASN A 34 7.82 18.73 9.36
CA ASN A 34 6.66 19.56 9.70
C ASN A 34 5.33 18.90 9.31
N SER A 35 4.24 19.43 9.88
CA SER A 35 2.89 18.88 9.73
C SER A 35 2.39 18.87 8.29
N LYS A 36 2.88 19.78 7.43
CA LYS A 36 2.44 19.95 6.03
C LYS A 36 3.13 18.98 5.07
N THR A 37 4.19 18.30 5.51
CA THR A 37 4.95 17.35 4.67
C THR A 37 4.06 16.30 4.01
N SER A 38 4.23 16.11 2.71
CA SER A 38 3.46 15.17 1.88
C SER A 38 4.24 13.87 1.61
N GLN A 39 3.62 12.87 1.00
CA GLN A 39 4.33 11.64 0.61
C GLN A 39 5.28 11.87 -0.56
N CYS A 40 4.93 12.78 -1.48
CA CYS A 40 5.81 13.17 -2.59
C CYS A 40 6.92 14.14 -2.19
N GLY A 41 6.88 14.73 -0.99
CA GLY A 41 7.88 15.72 -0.57
C GLY A 41 7.71 17.08 -1.26
N ILE A 42 6.57 17.29 -1.93
CA ILE A 42 6.13 18.60 -2.44
C ILE A 42 4.86 19.00 -1.71
N TYR A 43 4.88 20.16 -1.06
CA TYR A 43 3.74 20.61 -0.28
C TYR A 43 3.76 22.13 -0.11
N GLN A 44 2.59 22.68 0.22
CA GLN A 44 2.44 24.10 0.46
C GLN A 44 3.03 24.48 1.82
N LEU A 45 3.99 25.40 1.82
CA LEU A 45 4.65 25.93 3.00
C LEU A 45 4.93 27.43 2.82
N PRO A 46 3.98 28.32 3.16
CA PRO A 46 4.20 29.76 3.10
C PRO A 46 5.34 30.22 4.02
N ILE A 47 6.15 31.19 3.59
CA ILE A 47 7.17 31.84 4.44
C ILE A 47 6.60 32.27 5.79
N LYS A 48 5.38 32.82 5.81
CA LYS A 48 4.72 33.25 7.06
C LYS A 48 4.54 32.12 8.07
N VAL A 49 4.27 30.90 7.59
CA VAL A 49 4.18 29.71 8.45
C VAL A 49 5.55 29.35 9.01
N MET A 50 6.60 29.41 8.18
CA MET A 50 7.97 29.16 8.63
C MET A 50 8.43 30.18 9.69
N GLU A 51 8.11 31.47 9.51
CA GLU A 51 8.39 32.51 10.52
C GLU A 51 7.78 32.16 11.88
N MET A 52 6.50 31.75 11.88
CA MET A 52 5.77 31.44 13.10
C MET A 52 6.25 30.13 13.76
N GLU A 53 6.53 29.09 12.98
CA GLU A 53 6.92 27.77 13.51
C GLU A 53 8.39 27.72 13.93
N LEU A 54 9.29 28.44 13.23
CA LEU A 54 10.72 28.47 13.55
C LEU A 54 11.10 29.62 14.48
N GLY A 55 10.29 30.68 14.57
CA GLY A 55 10.59 31.87 15.36
C GLY A 55 11.64 32.80 14.72
N TYR A 56 11.94 32.62 13.44
CA TYR A 56 12.87 33.48 12.69
C TYR A 56 12.15 34.59 11.94
N ASN A 57 12.87 35.69 11.70
CA ASN A 57 12.37 36.76 10.85
C ASN A 57 12.36 36.35 9.36
N ARG A 58 11.64 37.13 8.54
CA ARG A 58 11.48 36.86 7.11
C ARG A 58 12.80 36.73 6.37
N ASP A 59 13.73 37.64 6.63
CA ASP A 59 15.00 37.73 5.90
C ASP A 59 15.88 36.50 6.16
N THR A 60 15.88 36.00 7.40
CA THR A 60 16.57 34.76 7.76
C THR A 60 15.96 33.57 7.04
N ILE A 61 14.62 33.44 7.01
CA ILE A 61 13.95 32.35 6.28
C ILE A 61 14.26 32.41 4.78
N ILE A 62 14.21 33.60 4.17
CA ILE A 62 14.53 33.79 2.76
C ILE A 62 15.97 33.35 2.48
N LYS A 63 16.93 33.80 3.29
CA LYS A 63 18.35 33.40 3.16
C LYS A 63 18.54 31.89 3.31
N LEU A 64 17.83 31.26 4.24
CA LEU A 64 17.87 29.79 4.41
C LEU A 64 17.32 29.09 3.18
N ILE A 65 16.17 29.53 2.64
CA ILE A 65 15.60 28.98 1.40
C ILE A 65 16.61 29.11 0.25
N GLU A 66 17.14 30.31 0.02
CA GLU A 66 18.12 30.59 -1.04
C GLU A 66 19.37 29.70 -0.93
N ARG A 67 19.92 29.52 0.27
CA ARG A 67 21.06 28.61 0.50
C ARG A 67 20.71 27.17 0.18
N PHE A 68 19.57 26.67 0.63
CA PHE A 68 19.18 25.28 0.37
C PHE A 68 18.80 25.03 -1.10
N GLU A 69 18.35 26.05 -1.82
CA GLU A 69 18.22 26.00 -3.28
C GLU A 69 19.59 25.96 -3.97
N GLN A 70 20.55 26.77 -3.51
CA GLN A 70 21.94 26.75 -4.01
C GLN A 70 22.64 25.40 -3.74
N TYR A 71 22.40 24.78 -2.59
CA TYR A 71 22.86 23.42 -2.29
C TYR A 71 22.16 22.34 -3.14
N GLY A 72 21.11 22.69 -3.87
CA GLY A 72 20.31 21.75 -4.64
C GLY A 72 19.53 20.76 -3.76
N LYS A 73 19.24 21.12 -2.51
CA LYS A 73 18.52 20.27 -1.55
C LYS A 73 17.02 20.53 -1.56
N ILE A 74 16.61 21.76 -1.91
CA ILE A 74 15.20 22.13 -2.04
C ILE A 74 14.97 22.91 -3.35
N ALA A 75 13.70 23.06 -3.71
CA ALA A 75 13.24 24.06 -4.66
C ALA A 75 11.99 24.71 -4.07
N TYR A 76 11.89 26.03 -4.13
CA TYR A 76 10.78 26.76 -3.55
C TYR A 76 10.16 27.69 -4.60
N ASP A 77 8.84 27.64 -4.71
CA ASP A 77 8.07 28.52 -5.59
C ASP A 77 7.25 29.49 -4.75
N GLU A 78 7.70 30.75 -4.72
CA GLU A 78 7.05 31.82 -3.94
C GLU A 78 5.64 32.14 -4.46
N SER A 79 5.36 31.93 -5.74
CA SER A 79 4.05 32.25 -6.33
C SER A 79 2.94 31.33 -5.81
N THR A 80 3.26 30.04 -5.65
CA THR A 80 2.35 29.00 -5.17
C THR A 80 2.52 28.70 -3.68
N LYS A 81 3.63 29.19 -3.10
CA LYS A 81 4.08 28.95 -1.72
C LYS A 81 4.34 27.48 -1.48
N GLU A 82 4.93 26.81 -2.46
CA GLU A 82 5.20 25.37 -2.44
C GLU A 82 6.69 25.12 -2.33
N VAL A 83 7.08 24.14 -1.50
CA VAL A 83 8.44 23.64 -1.38
C VAL A 83 8.51 22.22 -1.88
N ALA A 84 9.58 21.89 -2.61
CA ALA A 84 9.92 20.55 -3.03
C ALA A 84 11.26 20.14 -2.41
N LEU A 85 11.29 18.99 -1.74
CA LEU A 85 12.52 18.39 -1.22
C LEU A 85 13.19 17.55 -2.31
N VAL A 86 14.41 17.95 -2.70
CA VAL A 86 15.18 17.23 -3.72
C VAL A 86 15.65 15.89 -3.14
N ASN A 87 15.61 14.84 -3.97
CA ASN A 87 15.93 13.47 -3.58
C ASN A 87 15.04 12.89 -2.46
N TRP A 88 13.87 13.47 -2.19
CA TRP A 88 12.96 12.97 -1.15
C TRP A 88 12.63 11.47 -1.30
N LEU A 89 12.32 11.04 -2.52
CA LEU A 89 11.96 9.65 -2.83
C LEU A 89 13.14 8.67 -2.69
N LYS A 90 14.39 9.15 -2.69
CA LYS A 90 15.58 8.30 -2.45
C LYS A 90 15.55 7.75 -1.02
N PHE A 91 15.13 8.57 -0.07
CA PHE A 91 15.06 8.22 1.35
C PHE A 91 13.66 7.76 1.77
N ASN A 92 12.63 8.19 1.05
CA ASN A 92 11.23 7.84 1.31
C ASN A 92 10.64 7.04 0.12
N PRO A 93 11.11 5.81 -0.13
CA PRO A 93 10.68 5.03 -1.29
C PRO A 93 9.22 4.60 -1.18
N ILE A 94 8.53 4.64 -2.32
CA ILE A 94 7.11 4.28 -2.44
C ILE A 94 6.98 2.76 -2.53
N ASN A 95 6.80 2.12 -1.38
CA ASN A 95 6.79 0.65 -1.29
C ASN A 95 5.38 0.03 -1.33
N ASN A 96 4.32 0.86 -1.27
CA ASN A 96 2.94 0.41 -1.14
C ASN A 96 2.02 1.09 -2.18
N ILE A 97 1.09 0.33 -2.75
CA ILE A 97 0.10 0.82 -3.74
C ILE A 97 -0.76 1.96 -3.19
N ASN A 98 -1.05 1.98 -1.89
CA ASN A 98 -1.83 3.04 -1.27
C ASN A 98 -1.01 4.33 -1.16
N ILE A 99 0.29 4.23 -0.89
CA ILE A 99 1.22 5.37 -0.88
C ILE A 99 1.37 5.90 -2.30
N GLN A 100 1.49 5.02 -3.30
CA GLN A 100 1.53 5.42 -4.71
C GLN A 100 0.29 6.21 -5.10
N LYS A 101 -0.92 5.73 -4.78
CA LYS A 101 -2.16 6.47 -5.04
C LYS A 101 -2.22 7.80 -4.29
N CYS A 102 -1.65 7.87 -3.08
CA CYS A 102 -1.55 9.12 -2.31
C CYS A 102 -0.63 10.12 -3.02
N VAL A 103 0.56 9.68 -3.44
CA VAL A 103 1.53 10.47 -4.19
C VAL A 103 0.95 10.96 -5.52
N GLU A 104 0.27 10.10 -6.27
CA GLU A 104 -0.39 10.49 -7.54
C GLU A 104 -1.44 11.60 -7.33
N LYS A 105 -2.23 11.51 -6.25
CA LYS A 105 -3.20 12.57 -5.89
C LYS A 105 -2.51 13.86 -5.46
N GLU A 106 -1.48 13.77 -4.63
CA GLU A 106 -0.70 14.93 -4.19
C GLU A 106 -0.06 15.64 -5.39
N LEU A 107 0.52 14.88 -6.33
CA LEU A 107 1.11 15.41 -7.55
C LEU A 107 0.12 16.16 -8.45
N GLN A 108 -1.12 15.66 -8.56
CA GLN A 108 -2.19 16.35 -9.27
C GLN A 108 -2.58 17.67 -8.60
N GLY A 109 -2.48 17.74 -7.27
CA GLY A 109 -2.81 18.92 -6.47
C GLY A 109 -1.74 20.01 -6.43
N ILE A 110 -0.52 19.73 -6.88
CA ILE A 110 0.56 20.73 -6.95
C ILE A 110 0.14 21.86 -7.90
N LYS A 111 0.34 23.11 -7.48
CA LYS A 111 -0.01 24.28 -8.27
C LYS A 111 1.14 24.72 -9.16
N SER A 112 2.37 24.57 -8.70
CA SER A 112 3.57 24.98 -9.42
C SER A 112 3.89 24.06 -10.60
N ASN A 113 3.85 24.60 -11.81
CA ASN A 113 4.34 23.87 -12.99
C ASN A 113 5.87 23.68 -12.92
N PHE A 114 6.60 24.68 -12.40
CA PHE A 114 8.05 24.62 -12.19
C PHE A 114 8.45 23.45 -11.29
N LEU A 115 7.77 23.27 -10.13
CA LEU A 115 8.10 22.16 -9.23
C LEU A 115 7.71 20.80 -9.83
N LYS A 116 6.60 20.70 -10.57
CA LYS A 116 6.23 19.47 -11.30
C LYS A 116 7.30 19.07 -12.31
N GLU A 117 7.76 20.02 -13.11
CA GLU A 117 8.81 19.80 -14.10
C GLU A 117 10.15 19.49 -13.48
N LYS A 118 10.50 20.06 -12.32
CA LYS A 118 11.75 19.75 -11.61
C LYS A 118 11.71 18.40 -10.89
N TYR A 119 10.51 17.96 -10.50
CA TYR A 119 10.28 16.69 -9.81
C TYR A 119 10.24 15.48 -10.75
N ASN A 120 9.66 15.63 -11.95
CA ASN A 120 9.55 14.55 -12.94
C ASN A 120 10.92 13.95 -13.41
N PRO A 121 11.98 14.76 -13.63
CA PRO A 121 13.33 14.28 -13.92
C PRO A 121 13.95 13.51 -12.75
N LEU A 122 13.67 13.90 -11.51
CA LEU A 122 14.23 13.25 -10.31
C LEU A 122 13.62 11.85 -10.04
N ILE A 123 12.49 11.52 -10.67
CA ILE A 123 11.87 10.18 -10.64
C ILE A 123 12.61 9.19 -11.59
N SER A 124 13.42 9.70 -12.51
CA SER A 124 14.12 8.93 -13.55
C SER A 124 15.65 9.16 -13.43
N PRO A 125 16.50 8.28 -12.84
CA PRO A 125 16.37 6.84 -12.63
C PRO A 125 17.01 6.32 -11.31
N LEU A 126 16.21 5.94 -10.30
CA LEU A 126 16.63 5.02 -9.23
C LEU A 126 15.55 3.94 -9.02
N GLN A 127 15.70 2.88 -9.85
CA GLN A 127 15.36 1.46 -9.61
C GLN A 127 13.91 0.91 -9.80
N PRO A 128 13.76 -0.40 -10.10
CA PRO A 128 12.94 -0.98 -11.18
C PRO A 128 11.82 -1.94 -10.69
N PRO A 129 11.29 -2.84 -11.55
CA PRO A 129 10.00 -2.68 -12.21
C PRO A 129 8.84 -2.67 -11.20
N CYS A 130 8.35 -1.48 -10.86
CA CYS A 130 6.93 -1.40 -10.56
C CYS A 130 6.22 -1.72 -11.87
N LYS A 131 5.60 -2.91 -11.98
CA LYS A 131 4.80 -3.31 -13.15
C LYS A 131 3.76 -2.21 -13.40
N LYS A 132 4.07 -1.28 -14.29
CA LYS A 132 3.06 -0.49 -14.98
C LYS A 132 2.20 -1.48 -15.76
N LYS A 133 1.02 -1.78 -15.25
CA LYS A 133 -0.13 -1.83 -16.13
C LYS A 133 -0.77 -0.46 -15.97
N GLU A 134 -0.41 0.43 -16.90
CA GLU A 134 -1.31 1.46 -17.37
C GLU A 134 -2.69 0.84 -17.58
N LYS A 135 -3.72 1.55 -17.13
CA LYS A 135 -4.93 1.73 -17.92
C LYS A 135 -5.56 3.03 -17.45
N GLU A 136 -5.25 4.07 -18.21
CA GLU A 136 -6.20 5.10 -18.62
C GLU A 136 -7.60 4.50 -18.76
N LYS A 137 -8.58 5.17 -18.16
CA LYS A 137 -9.95 5.14 -18.66
C LYS A 137 -10.20 6.49 -19.33
N THR A 138 -9.99 6.52 -20.64
CA THR A 138 -10.63 7.50 -21.52
C THR A 138 -11.52 6.71 -22.46
N LYS A 139 -12.82 6.99 -22.34
CA LYS A 139 -13.92 6.91 -23.33
C LYS A 139 -13.92 5.77 -24.36
N GLU A 140 -15.05 5.07 -24.37
CA GLU A 140 -15.56 4.25 -25.46
C GLU A 140 -15.42 4.93 -26.83
N LYS A 141 -14.77 4.26 -27.78
CA LYS A 141 -15.37 3.73 -29.02
C LYS A 141 -14.33 3.02 -29.90
N GLU A 142 -14.77 1.86 -30.40
CA GLU A 142 -14.42 1.16 -31.65
C GLU A 142 -13.03 0.50 -31.87
N LYS A 143 -13.13 -0.84 -32.00
CA LYS A 143 -12.40 -1.84 -32.85
C LYS A 143 -11.32 -1.25 -33.78
N THR A 144 -10.12 -1.82 -33.90
CA THR A 144 -9.81 -3.16 -34.43
C THR A 144 -8.38 -3.63 -34.10
N ASP A 145 -8.20 -4.94 -34.27
CA ASP A 145 -6.98 -5.70 -34.60
C ASP A 145 -6.05 -6.33 -33.56
N LYS A 146 -5.86 -7.62 -33.82
CA LYS A 146 -5.14 -8.64 -33.05
C LYS A 146 -3.62 -8.45 -33.17
N LYS A 147 -2.91 -8.51 -32.04
CA LYS A 147 -1.68 -9.32 -31.96
C LYS A 147 -1.49 -9.90 -30.55
N LYS A 148 -1.66 -11.22 -30.48
CA LYS A 148 -1.36 -12.08 -29.32
C LYS A 148 0.12 -11.90 -28.94
N ASN A 149 0.37 -11.45 -27.71
CA ASN A 149 1.59 -11.77 -26.99
C ASN A 149 1.19 -12.52 -25.72
N LYS A 150 1.27 -13.86 -25.77
CA LYS A 150 1.07 -14.75 -24.61
C LYS A 150 2.13 -14.42 -23.56
N LYS A 151 1.76 -13.66 -22.52
CA LYS A 151 2.50 -13.66 -21.25
C LYS A 151 2.29 -15.04 -20.62
N LYS A 152 3.37 -15.73 -20.26
CA LYS A 152 3.32 -17.02 -19.56
C LYS A 152 2.38 -16.92 -18.34
N PRO A 153 1.49 -17.90 -18.13
CA PRO A 153 0.52 -17.83 -17.04
C PRO A 153 1.29 -17.85 -15.71
N ALA A 154 0.83 -17.08 -14.73
CA ALA A 154 1.55 -16.84 -13.48
C ALA A 154 1.75 -18.11 -12.62
N ASN A 155 1.07 -19.19 -12.98
CA ASN A 155 1.09 -20.52 -12.37
C ASN A 155 2.00 -21.52 -13.09
N ALA A 156 2.71 -21.15 -14.16
CA ALA A 156 3.48 -22.08 -15.01
C ALA A 156 4.45 -22.97 -14.21
N ASP A 157 5.01 -22.44 -13.12
CA ASP A 157 5.99 -23.15 -12.28
C ASP A 157 5.35 -24.24 -11.38
N PHE A 158 4.01 -24.27 -11.26
CA PHE A 158 3.29 -25.21 -10.39
C PHE A 158 2.38 -26.19 -11.14
N ILE A 159 2.30 -26.11 -12.47
CA ILE A 159 1.42 -26.95 -13.27
C ILE A 159 1.74 -28.44 -13.05
N SER A 160 3.03 -28.81 -13.11
CA SER A 160 3.47 -30.18 -12.85
C SER A 160 3.14 -30.65 -11.44
N LEU A 161 3.25 -29.75 -10.45
CA LEU A 161 2.95 -30.05 -9.05
C LEU A 161 1.45 -30.33 -8.86
N PHE A 162 0.57 -29.52 -9.46
CA PHE A 162 -0.89 -29.72 -9.34
C PHE A 162 -1.35 -30.97 -10.06
N SER A 163 -0.84 -31.23 -11.26
CA SER A 163 -1.14 -32.45 -12.01
C SER A 163 -0.66 -33.72 -11.30
N SER A 164 0.40 -33.63 -10.49
CA SER A 164 0.86 -34.76 -9.66
C SER A 164 0.03 -34.97 -8.39
N TYR A 165 -0.70 -33.95 -7.95
CA TYR A 165 -1.43 -33.96 -6.69
C TYR A 165 -2.87 -34.43 -6.84
N THR A 166 -3.57 -34.03 -7.91
CA THR A 166 -4.97 -34.39 -8.14
C THR A 166 -5.29 -34.43 -9.64
N THR A 167 -6.31 -35.21 -10.00
CA THR A 167 -6.91 -35.24 -11.34
C THR A 167 -8.18 -34.40 -11.42
N ASN A 168 -8.67 -33.87 -10.31
CA ASN A 168 -9.91 -33.10 -10.26
C ASN A 168 -9.68 -31.69 -10.84
N GLU A 169 -10.36 -31.40 -11.96
CA GLU A 169 -10.23 -30.12 -12.67
C GLU A 169 -10.60 -28.92 -11.80
N ASN A 170 -11.66 -29.02 -10.98
CA ASN A 170 -12.11 -27.94 -10.10
C ASN A 170 -11.07 -27.62 -9.02
N LEU A 171 -10.41 -28.65 -8.48
CA LEU A 171 -9.37 -28.48 -7.48
C LEU A 171 -8.09 -27.89 -8.10
N ILE A 172 -7.72 -28.30 -9.32
CA ILE A 172 -6.60 -27.71 -10.07
C ILE A 172 -6.86 -26.24 -10.38
N GLU A 173 -8.09 -25.89 -10.75
CA GLU A 173 -8.51 -24.51 -11.00
C GLU A 173 -8.40 -23.69 -9.71
N ALA A 174 -8.99 -24.15 -8.60
CA ALA A 174 -8.93 -23.47 -7.31
C ALA A 174 -7.47 -23.27 -6.82
N LEU A 175 -6.60 -24.27 -6.98
CA LEU A 175 -5.17 -24.17 -6.65
C LEU A 175 -4.45 -23.15 -7.54
N SER A 176 -4.78 -23.12 -8.83
CA SER A 176 -4.25 -22.13 -9.77
C SER A 176 -4.70 -20.71 -9.40
N SER A 177 -6.00 -20.52 -9.13
CA SER A 177 -6.56 -19.25 -8.67
C SER A 177 -5.95 -18.79 -7.34
N PHE A 178 -5.67 -19.71 -6.42
CA PHE A 178 -5.00 -19.41 -5.16
C PHE A 178 -3.56 -18.90 -5.38
N VAL A 179 -2.80 -19.54 -6.27
CA VAL A 179 -1.45 -19.05 -6.65
C VAL A 179 -1.54 -17.69 -7.33
N GLU A 180 -2.50 -17.50 -8.24
CA GLU A 180 -2.73 -16.22 -8.91
C GLU A 180 -3.01 -15.10 -7.90
N MET A 181 -3.93 -15.34 -6.95
CA MET A 181 -4.21 -14.41 -5.85
C MET A 181 -2.93 -14.08 -5.07
N ARG A 182 -2.12 -15.09 -4.72
CA ARG A 182 -0.85 -14.89 -4.00
C ARG A 182 0.18 -14.08 -4.78
N VAL A 183 0.23 -14.25 -6.10
CA VAL A 183 1.06 -13.43 -6.99
C VAL A 183 0.55 -11.98 -7.02
N LEU A 184 -0.77 -11.77 -7.03
CA LEU A 184 -1.38 -10.44 -7.01
C LEU A 184 -1.07 -9.67 -5.72
N ILE A 185 -1.07 -10.32 -4.55
CA ILE A 185 -0.67 -9.71 -3.27
C ILE A 185 0.86 -9.64 -3.06
N LYS A 186 1.65 -9.90 -4.11
CA LYS A 186 3.13 -9.88 -4.11
C LYS A 186 3.78 -10.86 -3.10
N LYS A 187 3.10 -11.95 -2.74
CA LYS A 187 3.59 -13.01 -1.84
C LYS A 187 3.53 -14.39 -2.52
N LYS A 188 4.14 -14.48 -3.71
CA LYS A 188 4.22 -15.72 -4.50
C LYS A 188 4.79 -16.85 -3.62
N PRO A 189 4.10 -18.01 -3.50
CA PRO A 189 4.64 -19.14 -2.75
C PRO A 189 5.91 -19.68 -3.42
N THR A 190 6.81 -20.24 -2.63
CA THR A 190 7.86 -21.14 -3.14
C THR A 190 7.29 -22.54 -3.36
N GLU A 191 7.94 -23.39 -4.15
CA GLU A 191 7.51 -24.78 -4.36
C GLU A 191 7.36 -25.55 -3.04
N ARG A 192 8.33 -25.40 -2.13
CA ARG A 192 8.27 -25.99 -0.79
C ARG A 192 7.07 -25.49 0.01
N ALA A 193 6.79 -24.19 -0.02
CA ALA A 193 5.63 -23.63 0.67
C ALA A 193 4.31 -24.16 0.08
N MET A 194 4.23 -24.34 -1.25
CA MET A 194 3.05 -24.91 -1.87
C MET A 194 2.84 -26.37 -1.45
N LYS A 195 3.90 -27.18 -1.41
CA LYS A 195 3.83 -28.56 -0.87
C LYS A 195 3.36 -28.60 0.58
N MET A 196 3.79 -27.64 1.41
CA MET A 196 3.30 -27.52 2.79
C MET A 196 1.80 -27.21 2.86
N ILE A 197 1.29 -26.38 1.95
CA ILE A 197 -0.15 -26.06 1.87
C ILE A 197 -0.95 -27.27 1.39
N LEU A 198 -0.47 -28.01 0.39
CA LEU A 198 -1.11 -29.26 -0.07
C LEU A 198 -1.19 -30.29 1.06
N ASN A 199 -0.08 -30.53 1.77
CA ASN A 199 -0.07 -31.41 2.94
C ASN A 199 -0.99 -30.92 4.06
N LYS A 200 -1.19 -29.60 4.18
CA LYS A 200 -2.12 -29.03 5.15
C LYS A 200 -3.56 -29.26 4.72
N LEU A 201 -3.90 -29.10 3.44
CA LEU A 201 -5.23 -29.42 2.90
C LEU A 201 -5.61 -30.88 3.16
N ASP A 202 -4.69 -31.83 2.93
CA ASP A 202 -4.92 -33.26 3.21
C ASP A 202 -5.15 -33.57 4.69
N LYS A 203 -4.60 -32.74 5.60
CA LYS A 203 -4.84 -32.86 7.04
C LYS A 203 -6.17 -32.28 7.48
N LEU A 204 -6.68 -31.27 6.75
CA LEU A 204 -7.94 -30.62 7.09
C LEU A 204 -9.15 -31.41 6.58
N THR A 205 -9.03 -32.02 5.41
CA THR A 205 -10.12 -32.78 4.80
C THR A 205 -9.60 -33.82 3.80
N HIS A 206 -10.37 -34.89 3.65
CA HIS A 206 -10.11 -35.94 2.66
C HIS A 206 -10.93 -35.76 1.37
N SER A 207 -11.90 -34.85 1.34
CA SER A 207 -12.76 -34.58 0.17
C SER A 207 -12.20 -33.45 -0.68
N ASP A 208 -12.07 -33.68 -1.99
CA ASP A 208 -11.62 -32.66 -2.95
C ASP A 208 -12.56 -31.46 -3.02
N GLU A 209 -13.87 -31.66 -2.81
CA GLU A 209 -14.87 -30.58 -2.79
C GLU A 209 -14.65 -29.63 -1.60
N GLU A 210 -14.35 -30.18 -0.42
CA GLU A 210 -14.05 -29.38 0.75
C GLU A 210 -12.71 -28.64 0.61
N LYS A 211 -11.71 -29.25 -0.04
CA LYS A 211 -10.44 -28.59 -0.36
C LYS A 211 -10.67 -27.37 -1.27
N VAL A 212 -11.55 -27.48 -2.26
CA VAL A 212 -11.97 -26.34 -3.11
C VAL A 212 -12.56 -25.23 -2.25
N LEU A 213 -13.54 -25.53 -1.39
CA LEU A 213 -14.17 -24.53 -0.53
C LEU A 213 -13.16 -23.83 0.41
N ILE A 214 -12.19 -24.58 0.97
CA ILE A 214 -11.12 -24.03 1.81
C ILE A 214 -10.24 -23.05 1.01
N LEU A 215 -9.90 -23.40 -0.22
CA LEU A 215 -9.12 -22.56 -1.12
C LEU A 215 -9.89 -21.30 -1.50
N GLU A 216 -11.17 -21.43 -1.86
CA GLU A 216 -12.05 -20.30 -2.16
C GLU A 216 -12.20 -19.35 -0.97
N GLN A 217 -12.39 -19.87 0.24
CA GLN A 217 -12.40 -19.06 1.47
C GLN A 217 -11.10 -18.26 1.60
N SER A 218 -9.95 -18.91 1.36
CA SER A 218 -8.64 -18.28 1.47
C SER A 218 -8.44 -17.21 0.40
N ILE A 219 -8.93 -17.44 -0.83
CA ILE A 219 -8.93 -16.46 -1.93
C ILE A 219 -9.79 -15.24 -1.57
N LEU A 220 -11.04 -15.46 -1.14
CA LEU A 220 -11.98 -14.40 -0.77
C LEU A 220 -11.46 -13.51 0.36
N LYS A 221 -10.71 -14.10 1.31
CA LYS A 221 -10.12 -13.39 2.45
C LYS A 221 -8.69 -12.87 2.20
N ASN A 222 -8.12 -13.12 1.01
CA ASN A 222 -6.72 -12.83 0.68
C ASN A 222 -5.72 -13.42 1.69
N TRP A 223 -5.97 -14.62 2.20
CA TRP A 223 -5.09 -15.30 3.14
C TRP A 223 -3.92 -15.97 2.42
N THR A 224 -2.74 -15.97 3.05
CA THR A 224 -1.54 -16.62 2.49
C THR A 224 -1.45 -18.11 2.80
N ASP A 225 -2.32 -18.62 3.68
CA ASP A 225 -2.37 -19.99 4.17
C ASP A 225 -3.84 -20.45 4.23
N VAL A 226 -4.06 -21.75 4.35
CA VAL A 226 -5.38 -22.39 4.40
C VAL A 226 -5.80 -22.69 5.84
N TYR A 227 -7.10 -22.59 6.10
CA TYR A 227 -7.70 -22.80 7.41
C TYR A 227 -9.00 -23.59 7.27
N GLU A 228 -9.42 -24.22 8.36
CA GLU A 228 -10.68 -24.95 8.44
C GLU A 228 -11.87 -24.06 8.02
N LEU A 229 -12.83 -24.68 7.32
CA LEU A 229 -14.10 -24.04 7.01
C LEU A 229 -14.78 -23.70 8.33
N LYS A 230 -15.19 -22.44 8.50
CA LYS A 230 -16.08 -22.10 9.62
C LYS A 230 -17.34 -22.93 9.44
N ASN A 231 -17.67 -23.77 10.42
CA ASN A 231 -18.94 -24.48 10.49
C ASN A 231 -20.06 -23.50 10.10
N GLN A 232 -20.57 -23.61 8.87
CA GLN A 232 -21.92 -23.12 8.59
C GLN A 232 -22.77 -23.85 9.61
N GLN A 233 -23.40 -23.09 10.50
CA GLN A 233 -24.07 -23.59 11.69
C GLN A 233 -24.84 -24.88 11.38
N ARG A 234 -24.26 -26.04 11.70
CA ARG A 234 -25.08 -27.16 12.15
C ARG A 234 -25.74 -26.61 13.40
N GLY A 235 -27.06 -26.42 13.31
CA GLY A 235 -27.87 -25.74 14.31
C GLY A 235 -27.38 -26.05 15.71
N ASN A 236 -27.09 -24.99 16.44
CA ASN A 236 -26.59 -25.02 17.79
C ASN A 236 -27.62 -25.73 18.68
N MET A 237 -27.53 -27.05 18.87
CA MET A 237 -28.41 -27.81 19.78
C MET A 237 -28.15 -27.52 21.27
N ASN A 238 -27.37 -26.48 21.59
CA ASN A 238 -27.08 -26.07 22.95
C ASN A 238 -27.53 -24.64 23.26
N ALA A 239 -28.68 -24.22 22.73
CA ALA A 239 -29.39 -23.08 23.29
C ALA A 239 -30.00 -23.50 24.63
N ARG A 240 -29.46 -22.99 25.75
CA ARG A 240 -30.09 -23.13 27.07
C ARG A 240 -31.50 -22.52 27.00
N PRO A 241 -32.54 -23.19 27.55
CA PRO A 241 -33.89 -22.63 27.54
C PRO A 241 -33.87 -21.31 28.31
N ILE A 242 -34.46 -20.27 27.71
CA ILE A 242 -34.69 -18.99 28.37
C ILE A 242 -35.76 -19.26 29.42
N THR A 243 -35.39 -19.29 30.70
CA THR A 243 -36.36 -19.23 31.79
C THR A 243 -36.79 -17.77 31.94
N THR A 244 -37.89 -17.38 31.30
CA THR A 244 -38.59 -16.15 31.66
C THR A 244 -39.39 -16.41 32.92
N ASN A 245 -38.90 -15.94 34.07
CA ASN A 245 -39.72 -15.83 35.27
C ASN A 245 -40.73 -14.70 35.07
N GLY A 246 -41.91 -15.05 34.56
CA GLY A 246 -43.04 -14.15 34.43
C GLY A 246 -44.27 -14.95 34.02
N ASN A 247 -45.28 -14.98 34.91
CA ASN A 247 -46.55 -15.65 34.65
C ASN A 247 -47.43 -14.72 33.79
N TYR A 248 -47.32 -14.86 32.47
CA TYR A 248 -48.23 -14.25 31.51
C TYR A 248 -49.06 -15.35 30.85
N ASP A 249 -50.35 -15.11 30.64
CA ASP A 249 -51.18 -16.06 29.90
C ASP A 249 -50.90 -16.01 28.38
N SER A 250 -51.49 -16.94 27.63
CA SER A 250 -51.34 -17.07 26.17
C SER A 250 -51.83 -15.86 25.35
N SER A 251 -52.39 -14.83 25.99
CA SER A 251 -52.74 -13.55 25.37
C SER A 251 -51.76 -12.41 25.67
N GLY A 252 -50.76 -12.63 26.53
CA GLY A 252 -49.70 -11.67 26.85
C GLY A 252 -50.03 -10.69 27.98
N LEU A 253 -51.02 -11.00 28.84
CA LEU A 253 -51.32 -10.21 30.04
C LEU A 253 -50.71 -10.85 31.29
N GLU A 254 -50.16 -10.00 32.16
CA GLU A 254 -49.51 -10.39 33.42
C GLU A 254 -50.59 -10.85 34.41
N LEU A 255 -50.47 -12.09 34.91
CA LEU A 255 -51.38 -12.59 35.94
C LEU A 255 -51.02 -11.94 37.27
N LEU A 256 -51.83 -10.99 37.74
CA LEU A 256 -51.74 -10.37 39.07
C LEU A 256 -51.89 -11.41 40.19
#